data_AF-A0ABD2J569-F1
#
_entry.id   AF-A0ABD2J569-F1
#
_cell.length_a   1.000
_cell.length_b   1.000
_cell.length_c   1.000
_cell.angle_alpha   90.00
_cell.angle_beta   90.00
_cell.angle_gamma   90.00
#
_symmetry.space_group_name_H-M   'P 1'
#
loop_
_entity.id
_entity.type
_entity.pdbx_description
1 polymer ?
#
loop_
_entity_poly.entity_id
_entity_poly.type
_entity_poly.pdbx_seq_one_letter_code
_entity_poly.pdbx_strand_id
1 'polypeptide(L)'
;MKEFCTLNGGGGELARFVATTILRLVQIHPAKDGNGRLAYLLMNVLLKRRGKGPIILRESFHDQYDECMRTGNIEAFVVDINVELNNLEKPGCSNAV
;
A
#
# COMPACT_ATOMS: atom_id res chain seq x y z
N MET A 1 12.14 11.89 12.17
CA MET A 1 12.36 10.87 13.23
C MET A 1 11.08 10.32 13.87
N LYS A 2 9.86 10.79 13.54
CA LYS A 2 8.61 10.24 14.11
C LYS A 2 8.04 9.03 13.35
N GLU A 3 8.40 8.84 12.08
CA GLU A 3 7.81 7.77 11.23
C GLU A 3 8.38 6.37 11.47
N PHE A 4 9.61 6.25 11.97
CA PHE A 4 10.23 4.94 12.22
C PHE A 4 9.58 4.20 13.40
N CYS A 5 9.10 4.93 14.41
CA CYS A 5 8.51 4.31 15.61
C CYS A 5 7.14 3.68 15.33
N THR A 6 6.45 4.06 14.25
CA THR A 6 5.12 3.52 13.91
C THR A 6 5.19 2.16 13.21
N LEU A 7 6.39 1.72 12.80
CA LEU A 7 6.60 0.44 12.09
C LEU A 7 6.76 -0.77 13.02
N ASN A 8 6.90 -0.56 14.33
CA ASN A 8 7.07 -1.64 15.33
C ASN A 8 5.74 -2.16 15.92
N GLY A 9 4.58 -1.68 15.44
CA GLY A 9 3.28 -2.29 15.70
C GLY A 9 2.88 -3.23 14.55
N GLY A 10 2.07 -4.25 14.81
CA GLY A 10 1.67 -5.26 13.80
C GLY A 10 1.03 -4.70 12.51
N GLY A 11 0.62 -3.43 12.48
CA GLY A 11 0.19 -2.73 11.26
C GLY A 11 1.34 -2.32 10.31
N GLY A 12 2.51 -1.99 10.86
CA GLY A 12 3.69 -1.61 10.07
C GLY A 12 4.28 -2.77 9.27
N GLU A 13 4.20 -3.99 9.81
CA GLU A 13 4.62 -5.21 9.11
C GLU A 13 3.72 -5.50 7.91
N LEU A 14 2.39 -5.33 8.05
CA LEU A 14 1.46 -5.48 6.95
C LEU A 14 1.69 -4.44 5.85
N ALA A 15 1.90 -3.17 6.23
CA ALA A 15 2.22 -2.11 5.29
C ALA A 15 3.50 -2.43 4.51
N ARG A 16 4.56 -2.85 5.20
CA ARG A 16 5.84 -3.25 4.58
C ARG A 16 5.67 -4.45 3.65
N PHE A 17 4.91 -5.45 4.06
CA PHE A 17 4.63 -6.65 3.25
C PHE A 17 3.89 -6.31 1.97
N VAL A 18 2.83 -5.50 2.06
CA VAL A 18 2.04 -5.03 0.92
C VAL A 18 2.90 -4.20 -0.03
N ALA A 19 3.61 -3.19 0.50
CA ALA A 19 4.51 -2.33 -0.25
C ALA A 19 5.54 -3.14 -1.06
N THR A 20 6.23 -4.06 -0.39
CA THR A 20 7.27 -4.88 -1.03
C THR A 20 6.70 -5.79 -2.11
N THR A 21 5.51 -6.35 -1.88
CA THR A 21 4.87 -7.26 -2.85
C THR A 21 4.45 -6.51 -4.12
N ILE A 22 3.89 -5.31 -3.98
CA ILE A 22 3.53 -4.43 -5.09
C ILE A 22 4.76 -4.07 -5.91
N LEU A 23 5.81 -3.55 -5.24
CA LEU A 23 7.03 -3.11 -5.93
C LEU A 23 7.69 -4.27 -6.67
N ARG A 24 7.77 -5.46 -6.07
CA ARG A 24 8.31 -6.65 -6.75
C ARG A 24 7.50 -7.07 -7.96
N LEU A 25 6.16 -7.04 -7.87
CA LEU A 25 5.30 -7.41 -8.99
C LEU A 25 5.51 -6.46 -10.19
N VAL A 26 5.61 -5.15 -9.91
CA VAL A 26 5.82 -4.16 -10.97
C VAL A 26 7.23 -4.26 -11.55
N GLN A 27 8.25 -4.55 -10.73
CA GLN A 27 9.62 -4.79 -11.19
C GLN A 27 9.76 -6.01 -12.11
N ILE A 28 9.04 -7.10 -11.81
CA ILE A 28 9.02 -8.29 -12.67
C ILE A 28 8.32 -7.98 -14.01
N HIS A 29 7.38 -7.03 -14.00
CA HIS A 29 6.62 -6.56 -15.17
C HIS A 29 6.02 -7.72 -16.00
N PRO A 30 5.20 -8.59 -15.39
CA PRO A 30 4.75 -9.83 -16.02
C PRO A 30 3.79 -9.64 -17.19
N ALA A 31 3.15 -8.47 -17.30
CA ALA A 31 2.23 -8.14 -18.39
C ALA A 31 2.79 -7.03 -19.29
N LYS A 32 2.35 -7.03 -20.56
CA LYS A 32 2.71 -6.00 -21.56
C LYS A 32 2.20 -4.59 -21.19
N ASP A 33 1.10 -4.51 -20.45
CA ASP A 33 0.54 -3.29 -19.86
C ASP A 33 -0.31 -3.68 -18.63
N GLY A 34 -0.60 -2.73 -17.75
CA GLY A 34 -1.52 -2.90 -16.63
C GLY A 34 -0.88 -3.41 -15.34
N ASN A 35 0.45 -3.43 -15.24
CA ASN A 35 1.14 -3.89 -14.04
C ASN A 35 0.78 -3.07 -12.78
N GLY A 36 0.54 -1.77 -12.92
CA GLY A 36 0.02 -0.93 -11.83
C GLY A 36 -1.39 -1.33 -11.37
N ARG A 37 -2.29 -1.65 -12.33
CA ARG A 37 -3.64 -2.15 -12.04
C ARG A 37 -3.61 -3.53 -11.36
N LEU A 38 -2.70 -4.40 -11.81
CA LEU A 38 -2.51 -5.73 -11.22
C LEU A 38 -1.93 -5.63 -9.81
N ALA A 39 -0.95 -4.75 -9.59
CA ALA A 39 -0.39 -4.49 -8.27
C ALA A 39 -1.43 -3.95 -7.30
N TYR A 40 -2.28 -3.03 -7.76
CA TYR A 40 -3.39 -2.52 -6.98
C TYR A 40 -4.42 -3.61 -6.62
N LEU A 41 -4.78 -4.45 -7.59
CA LEU A 41 -5.67 -5.57 -7.34
C LEU A 41 -5.08 -6.53 -6.31
N LEU A 42 -3.79 -6.86 -6.46
CA LEU A 42 -3.08 -7.73 -5.54
C LEU A 42 -3.04 -7.14 -4.12
N MET A 43 -2.77 -5.83 -4.01
CA MET A 43 -2.86 -5.11 -2.74
C MET A 43 -4.22 -5.31 -2.07
N ASN A 44 -5.30 -5.00 -2.79
CA ASN A 44 -6.65 -5.10 -2.24
C ASN A 44 -7.04 -6.55 -1.89
N VAL A 45 -6.55 -7.54 -2.64
CA VAL A 45 -6.72 -8.96 -2.29
C VAL A 45 -5.99 -9.30 -0.99
N LEU A 46 -4.74 -8.85 -0.81
CA LEU A 46 -3.96 -9.08 0.41
C LEU A 46 -4.61 -8.42 1.63
N LEU A 47 -5.10 -7.20 1.47
CA LEU A 47 -5.82 -6.45 2.51
C LEU A 47 -7.11 -7.17 2.91
N LYS A 48 -7.90 -7.61 1.92
CA LYS A 48 -9.14 -8.35 2.16
C LYS A 48 -8.88 -9.68 2.89
N ARG A 49 -7.81 -10.40 2.53
CA ARG A 49 -7.40 -11.64 3.23
C ARG A 49 -6.99 -11.40 4.69
N ARG A 50 -6.61 -10.18 5.04
CA ARG A 50 -6.25 -9.75 6.41
C ARG A 50 -7.40 -9.05 7.14
N GLY A 51 -8.62 -9.06 6.57
CA GLY A 51 -9.80 -8.44 7.17
C GLY A 51 -9.81 -6.92 7.09
N LYS A 52 -9.00 -6.31 6.22
CA LYS A 52 -8.96 -4.86 5.97
C LYS A 52 -9.86 -4.49 4.79
N GLY A 53 -10.37 -3.27 4.81
CA GLY A 53 -11.10 -2.68 3.69
C GLY A 53 -10.21 -2.46 2.45
N PRO A 54 -10.80 -2.23 1.27
CA PRO A 54 -10.03 -1.86 0.09
C PRO A 54 -9.44 -0.45 0.25
N ILE A 55 -8.18 -0.28 -0.13
CA ILE A 55 -7.56 1.04 -0.28
C ILE A 55 -7.90 1.54 -1.68
N ILE A 56 -8.26 2.81 -1.82
CA ILE A 56 -8.42 3.48 -3.11
C ILE A 56 -7.14 4.25 -3.42
N LEU A 57 -6.43 3.86 -4.48
CA LEU A 57 -5.24 4.60 -4.92
C LEU A 57 -5.65 5.88 -5.63
N ARG A 58 -5.11 7.00 -5.16
CA ARG A 58 -5.19 8.30 -5.82
C ARG A 58 -4.12 8.40 -6.90
N GLU A 59 -4.26 9.32 -7.86
CA GLU A 59 -3.25 9.58 -8.90
C GLU A 59 -1.86 9.84 -8.32
N SER A 60 -1.78 10.47 -7.14
CA SER A 60 -0.53 10.70 -6.40
C SER A 60 0.26 9.44 -6.07
N PHE A 61 -0.38 8.26 -6.09
CA PHE A 61 0.31 7.00 -5.85
C PHE A 61 1.24 6.64 -6.99
N HIS A 62 0.93 7.05 -8.23
CA HIS A 62 1.83 6.87 -9.37
C HIS A 62 3.10 7.69 -9.18
N ASP A 63 2.98 8.95 -8.76
CA ASP A 63 4.12 9.83 -8.52
C ASP A 63 4.98 9.34 -7.35
N GLN A 64 4.35 8.89 -6.26
CA GLN A 64 5.04 8.29 -5.12
C GLN A 64 5.77 7.01 -5.51
N TYR A 65 5.14 6.18 -6.34
CA TYR A 65 5.75 4.97 -6.88
C TYR A 65 6.98 5.29 -7.76
N ASP A 66 6.84 6.24 -8.70
CA ASP A 66 7.93 6.65 -9.58
C ASP A 66 9.10 7.20 -8.78
N GLU A 67 8.81 8.00 -7.76
CA GLU A 67 9.82 8.52 -6.84
C GLU A 67 10.51 7.41 -6.05
N CYS A 68 9.77 6.37 -5.62
CA CYS A 68 10.36 5.22 -4.93
C CYS A 68 11.25 4.39 -5.86
N MET A 69 10.87 4.21 -7.12
CA MET A 69 11.72 3.55 -8.11
C MET A 69 12.96 4.36 -8.44
N ARG A 70 12.83 5.70 -8.49
CA ARG A 70 13.93 6.62 -8.78
C ARG A 70 14.95 6.72 -7.63
N THR A 71 14.47 6.75 -6.39
CA THR A 71 15.30 6.94 -5.19
C THR A 71 15.73 5.64 -4.52
N GLY A 72 15.06 4.51 -4.84
CA GLY A 72 15.23 3.25 -4.15
C GLY A 72 14.68 3.24 -2.71
N ASN A 73 14.01 4.32 -2.29
CA ASN A 73 13.54 4.47 -0.93
C ASN A 73 12.11 3.91 -0.77
N ILE A 74 12.02 2.65 -0.35
CA ILE A 74 10.74 1.99 -0.06
C ILE A 74 10.06 2.54 1.20
N GLU A 75 10.79 3.14 2.14
CA GLU A 75 10.25 3.50 3.45
C GLU A 75 9.18 4.61 3.34
N ALA A 76 9.34 5.55 2.41
CA ALA A 76 8.33 6.58 2.12
C ALA A 76 7.00 5.93 1.69
N PHE A 77 7.07 4.97 0.78
CA PHE A 77 5.90 4.22 0.30
C PHE A 77 5.23 3.37 1.39
N VAL A 78 6.02 2.78 2.28
CA VAL A 78 5.51 2.00 3.42
C VAL A 78 4.75 2.92 4.38
N VAL A 79 5.28 4.12 4.64
CA VAL A 79 4.61 5.12 5.49
C VAL A 79 3.26 5.52 4.88
N ASP A 80 3.21 5.79 3.58
CA ASP A 80 1.97 6.15 2.88
C ASP A 80 0.90 5.04 2.97
N ILE A 81 1.29 3.79 2.69
CA ILE A 81 0.39 2.64 2.84
C ILE A 81 -0.06 2.48 4.29
N ASN A 82 0.83 2.69 5.26
CA ASN A 82 0.48 2.60 6.67
C ASN A 82 -0.51 3.70 7.08
N VAL A 83 -0.36 4.92 6.56
CA VAL A 83 -1.33 6.01 6.79
C VAL A 83 -2.70 5.62 6.25
N GLU A 84 -2.76 5.12 5.01
CA GLU A 84 -4.04 4.71 4.41
C GLU A 84 -4.66 3.50 5.14
N LEU A 85 -3.85 2.54 5.59
CA LEU A 85 -4.29 1.45 6.44
C LEU A 85 -4.90 1.93 7.76
N ASN A 86 -4.26 2.89 8.43
CA ASN A 86 -4.79 3.47 9.67
C ASN A 86 -6.06 4.29 9.43
N ASN A 87 -6.21 4.90 8.26
CA ASN A 87 -7.45 5.58 7.87
C ASN A 87 -8.61 4.59 7.71
N LEU A 88 -8.33 3.38 7.21
CA LEU A 88 -9.32 2.30 7.12
C LEU A 88 -9.69 1.70 8.49
N GLU A 89 -8.82 1.79 9.49
CA GLU A 89 -9.10 1.31 10.85
C GLU A 89 -10.00 2.23 11.66
N LYS A 90 -10.15 3.51 11.28
CA LYS A 90 -11.08 4.42 11.96
C LYS A 90 -12.52 4.05 11.58
N PRO A 91 -13.36 3.57 12.51
CA PRO A 91 -14.76 3.31 12.23
C PRO A 91 -15.51 4.64 12.12
N GLY A 92 -15.54 5.21 10.93
CA GLY A 92 -16.42 6.32 10.57
C GLY A 92 -17.56 5.82 9.70
N CYS A 93 -18.71 5.53 10.32
CA CYS A 93 -20.07 5.51 9.76
C CYS A 93 -20.28 4.98 8.32
N SER A 94 -20.69 3.71 8.21
CA SER A 94 -21.90 3.24 7.49
C SER A 94 -21.86 1.71 7.46
N ASN A 95 -22.37 1.02 8.47
CA ASN A 95 -23.75 0.55 8.43
C ASN A 95 -24.75 1.60 7.93
N ALA A 96 -25.01 1.59 6.62
CA ALA A 96 -26.26 2.07 6.07
C ALA A 96 -26.69 1.14 4.94
N VAL A 97 -27.67 0.30 5.30
CA VAL A 97 -28.64 -0.45 4.47
C VAL A 97 -28.09 -1.64 3.69
#